data_AF-A0A1J5EN93-F1
#
_entry.id   AF-A0A1J5EN93-F1
#
_cell.length_a   1.000
_cell.length_b   1.000
_cell.length_c   1.000
_cell.angle_alpha   90.00
_cell.angle_beta   90.00
_cell.angle_gamma   90.00
#
_symmetry.space_group_name_H-M   'P 1'
#
loop_
_entity.id
_entity.type
_entity.pdbx_description
1 polymer ?
#
loop_
_entity_poly.entity_id
_entity_poly.type
_entity_poly.pdbx_seq_one_letter_code
_entity_poly.pdbx_strand_id
1 'polypeptide(L)'
;MLLAVLTSASVQAATTTINYFYDSHNRLQTVIRDDGPTYSYTYDAAGNITRRDTSATWLSSLTVSASSTTIAPGQSVTLTATVAGSSPTGTVQFQINGVNLGAPVPLVNGVATLTTSQLTALGNAAITAIYSGDPSNAASGTPTSITVAVKNMHDGDLNGDGVVDLADVLLANKIISGQMTPTADQLQHGDVAPLVNGVPAPNGVFDLGDLVVIERKALGDVNF
;
A
#
# COMPACT_ATOMS: atom_id res chain seq x y z
N MET A 1 5.63 59.22 -9.10
CA MET A 1 5.52 57.82 -9.58
C MET A 1 5.73 56.94 -8.35
N LEU A 2 4.64 56.47 -7.74
CA LEU A 2 4.72 55.65 -6.53
C LEU A 2 5.14 54.24 -6.97
N LEU A 3 6.40 53.87 -6.73
CA LEU A 3 6.90 52.53 -7.01
C LEU A 3 6.25 51.59 -5.97
N ALA A 4 5.32 50.74 -6.41
CA ALA A 4 4.75 49.72 -5.56
C ALA A 4 5.89 48.77 -5.14
N VAL A 5 6.33 48.86 -3.88
CA VAL A 5 7.26 47.89 -3.33
C VAL A 5 6.47 46.59 -3.20
N LEU A 6 6.79 45.60 -4.03
CA LEU A 6 6.24 44.26 -3.92
C LEU A 6 6.68 43.69 -2.56
N THR A 7 5.80 43.72 -1.57
CA THR A 7 6.06 43.14 -0.24
C THR A 7 6.05 41.61 -0.25
N SER A 8 5.61 41.03 -1.37
CA SER A 8 5.55 39.59 -1.56
C SER A 8 5.63 39.19 -3.04
N ALA A 9 6.13 37.99 -3.31
CA ALA A 9 6.10 37.34 -4.61
C ALA A 9 5.70 35.86 -4.43
N SER A 10 4.97 35.29 -5.41
CA SER A 10 4.55 33.89 -5.38
C SER A 10 5.03 33.17 -6.64
N VAL A 11 5.57 31.96 -6.46
CA VAL A 11 5.98 31.08 -7.55
C VAL A 11 5.25 29.76 -7.41
N GLN A 12 4.54 29.34 -8.45
CA GLN A 12 3.90 28.03 -8.51
C GLN A 12 4.71 27.11 -9.44
N ALA A 13 5.09 25.93 -8.95
CA ALA A 13 5.79 24.90 -9.72
C ALA A 13 5.07 23.56 -9.58
N ALA A 14 4.50 23.06 -10.69
CA ALA A 14 3.73 21.81 -10.80
C ALA A 14 2.58 21.65 -9.78
N THR A 15 2.90 21.33 -8.52
CA THR A 15 1.96 21.09 -7.40
C THR A 15 2.31 21.88 -6.13
N THR A 16 3.39 22.66 -6.15
CA THR A 16 3.94 23.37 -5.00
C THR A 16 3.87 24.87 -5.23
N THR A 17 3.44 25.61 -4.21
CA THR A 17 3.41 27.07 -4.15
C THR A 17 4.44 27.56 -3.16
N ILE A 18 5.31 28.46 -3.62
CA ILE A 18 6.32 29.12 -2.79
C ILE A 18 6.00 30.61 -2.73
N ASN A 19 5.75 31.10 -1.51
CA ASN A 19 5.52 32.51 -1.24
C ASN A 19 6.75 33.13 -0.59
N TYR A 20 7.22 34.24 -1.14
CA TYR A 20 8.34 35.03 -0.66
C TYR A 20 7.81 36.33 -0.10
N PHE A 21 8.31 36.75 1.07
CA PHE A 21 7.97 38.02 1.70
C PHE A 21 9.24 38.81 1.97
N TYR A 22 9.18 40.12 1.77
CA TYR A 22 10.34 41.00 1.86
C TYR A 22 10.15 42.06 2.94
N ASP A 23 11.25 42.48 3.57
CA ASP A 23 11.26 43.61 4.49
C ASP A 23 11.18 44.96 3.75
N SER A 24 11.14 46.07 4.50
CA SER A 24 11.08 47.42 3.94
C SER A 24 12.32 47.84 3.13
N HIS A 25 13.42 47.08 3.22
CA HIS A 25 14.65 47.27 2.46
C HIS A 25 14.72 46.32 1.25
N ASN A 26 13.61 45.67 0.91
CA ASN A 26 13.49 44.70 -0.18
C ASN A 26 14.40 43.47 -0.02
N ARG A 27 14.69 43.08 1.24
CA ARG A 27 15.46 41.86 1.58
C ARG A 27 14.50 40.74 1.94
N LEU A 28 14.84 39.50 1.59
CA LEU A 28 13.98 38.34 1.80
C LEU A 28 13.79 38.03 3.29
N GLN A 29 12.60 38.26 3.82
CA GLN A 29 12.31 38.01 5.24
C GLN A 29 11.78 36.60 5.49
N THR A 30 10.86 36.12 4.64
CA THR A 30 10.18 34.82 4.85
C THR A 30 9.99 34.09 3.52
N VAL A 31 10.14 32.76 3.54
CA VAL A 31 9.75 31.85 2.45
C VAL A 31 8.79 30.82 3.01
N ILE A 32 7.57 30.75 2.48
CA ILE A 32 6.56 29.75 2.87
C ILE A 32 6.39 28.78 1.70
N ARG A 33 6.53 27.48 1.97
CA ARG A 33 6.20 26.40 1.05
C ARG A 33 4.92 25.72 1.52
N ASP A 34 4.00 25.40 0.61
CA ASP A 34 2.79 24.64 0.95
C ASP A 34 3.08 23.14 1.19
N ASP A 35 4.17 22.62 0.62
CA ASP A 35 4.62 21.24 0.76
C ASP A 35 5.70 21.01 1.83
N GLY A 36 6.07 22.04 2.59
CA GLY A 36 7.16 21.90 3.54
C GLY A 36 7.51 23.12 4.38
N PRO A 37 8.79 23.30 4.71
CA PRO A 37 9.18 24.23 5.76
C PRO A 37 9.00 25.70 5.37
N THR A 38 8.66 26.49 6.38
CA THR A 38 8.77 27.95 6.34
C THR A 38 10.17 28.36 6.80
N TYR A 39 10.85 29.18 6.00
CA TYR A 39 12.14 29.77 6.34
C TYR A 39 11.95 31.23 6.72
N SER A 40 12.64 31.68 7.77
CA SER A 40 12.68 33.09 8.18
C SER A 40 14.11 33.57 8.31
N TYR A 41 14.38 34.81 7.91
CA TYR A 41 15.71 35.39 7.87
C TYR A 41 15.75 36.69 8.68
N THR A 42 16.84 36.87 9.44
CA THR A 42 17.18 38.16 10.05
C THR A 42 18.49 38.66 9.49
N TYR A 43 18.66 39.98 9.51
CA TYR A 43 19.80 40.65 8.89
C TYR A 43 20.43 41.66 9.84
N ASP A 44 21.74 41.86 9.72
CA ASP A 44 22.43 42.98 10.32
C ASP A 44 22.16 44.30 9.54
N ALA A 45 22.76 45.39 10.02
CA ALA A 45 22.68 46.70 9.38
C ALA A 45 23.43 46.78 8.03
N ALA A 46 24.38 45.88 7.77
CA ALA A 46 25.11 45.79 6.51
C ALA A 46 24.38 44.94 5.46
N GLY A 47 23.29 44.26 5.83
CA GLY A 47 22.51 43.40 4.93
C GLY A 47 22.96 41.95 4.90
N ASN A 48 23.86 41.52 5.79
CA ASN A 48 24.24 40.12 5.91
C ASN A 48 23.20 39.35 6.73
N ILE A 49 22.97 38.08 6.36
CA ILE A 49 22.06 37.19 7.11
C ILE A 49 22.71 36.83 8.45
N THR A 50 22.02 37.12 9.56
CA THR A 50 22.46 36.81 10.92
C THR A 50 21.80 35.55 11.50
N ARG A 51 20.60 35.19 11.04
CA ARG A 51 19.90 33.97 11.46
C ARG A 51 18.99 33.47 10.34
N ARG A 52 18.89 32.15 10.21
CA ARG A 52 17.83 31.47 9.46
C ARG A 52 17.09 30.52 10.40
N ASP A 53 15.79 30.75 10.58
CA ASP A 53 14.92 29.81 11.28
C ASP A 53 14.16 28.95 10.29
N THR A 54 13.82 27.73 10.70
CA THR A 54 13.00 26.79 9.92
C THR A 54 11.85 26.33 10.80
N SER A 55 10.62 26.45 10.32
CA SER A 55 9.41 25.98 11.01
C SER A 55 8.62 25.04 10.10
N ALA A 56 8.03 23.99 10.67
CA ALA A 56 7.42 22.84 9.96
C ALA A 56 8.40 21.90 9.22
N THR A 57 7.90 20.70 8.90
CA THR A 57 8.60 19.62 8.18
C THR A 57 8.03 19.46 6.76
N TRP A 58 8.74 18.74 5.89
CA TRP A 58 8.23 18.38 4.57
C TRP A 58 7.01 17.47 4.67
N LEU A 59 6.05 17.63 3.77
CA LEU A 59 4.99 16.66 3.61
C LEU A 59 5.59 15.30 3.21
N SER A 60 4.98 14.24 3.73
CA SER A 60 5.29 12.87 3.34
C SER A 60 4.09 12.22 2.67
N SER A 61 4.35 11.22 1.83
CA SER A 61 3.31 10.32 1.32
C SER A 61 3.62 8.90 1.72
N LEU A 62 2.59 8.09 1.92
CA LEU A 62 2.68 6.72 2.38
C LEU A 62 1.84 5.84 1.48
N THR A 63 2.41 4.79 0.90
CA THR A 63 1.67 3.72 0.23
C THR A 63 1.83 2.42 0.99
N VAL A 64 0.85 1.53 0.87
CA VAL A 64 0.88 0.20 1.47
C VAL A 64 0.46 -0.85 0.45
N SER A 65 1.13 -1.99 0.47
CA SER A 65 0.83 -3.16 -0.35
C SER A 65 0.99 -4.45 0.46
N ALA A 66 0.44 -5.55 -0.05
CA ALA A 66 0.59 -6.88 0.50
C ALA A 66 1.11 -7.84 -0.59
N SER A 67 1.86 -8.86 -0.20
CA SER A 67 2.34 -9.90 -1.12
C SER A 67 1.21 -10.72 -1.76
N SER A 68 0.08 -10.84 -1.05
CA SER A 68 -1.20 -11.26 -1.61
C SER A 68 -2.34 -10.47 -0.96
N THR A 69 -3.42 -10.25 -1.70
CA THR A 69 -4.65 -9.59 -1.22
C THR A 69 -5.80 -10.57 -1.01
N THR A 70 -5.58 -11.86 -1.28
CA THR A 70 -6.48 -12.94 -0.91
C THR A 70 -5.62 -14.09 -0.38
N ILE A 71 -6.00 -14.62 0.79
CA ILE A 71 -5.20 -15.60 1.54
C ILE A 71 -6.07 -16.61 2.27
N ALA A 72 -5.52 -17.79 2.53
CA ALA A 72 -6.11 -18.75 3.48
C ALA A 72 -5.92 -18.28 4.94
N PRO A 73 -6.77 -18.73 5.89
CA PRO A 73 -6.60 -18.43 7.31
C PRO A 73 -5.21 -18.81 7.82
N GLY A 74 -4.50 -17.84 8.38
CA GLY A 74 -3.16 -18.05 8.95
C GLY A 74 -2.04 -18.17 7.91
N GLN A 75 -2.33 -18.01 6.61
CA GLN A 75 -1.28 -17.93 5.59
C GLN A 75 -0.41 -16.70 5.86
N SER A 76 0.90 -16.88 5.69
CA SER A 76 1.87 -15.80 5.85
C SER A 76 1.73 -14.79 4.71
N VAL A 77 1.54 -13.52 5.06
CA VAL A 77 1.52 -12.39 4.12
C VAL A 77 2.58 -11.37 4.51
N THR A 78 3.26 -10.80 3.52
CA THR A 78 4.22 -9.71 3.73
C THR A 78 3.59 -8.38 3.35
N LEU A 79 3.47 -7.49 4.32
CA LEU A 79 3.00 -6.12 4.16
C LEU A 79 4.21 -5.20 3.92
N THR A 80 4.10 -4.32 2.93
CA THR A 80 5.14 -3.35 2.60
C THR A 80 4.55 -1.95 2.62
N ALA A 81 5.13 -1.08 3.45
CA ALA A 81 4.82 0.33 3.49
C ALA A 81 6.00 1.13 2.90
N THR A 82 5.71 2.01 1.94
CA THR A 82 6.71 2.87 1.32
C THR A 82 6.39 4.32 1.63
N VAL A 83 7.32 5.01 2.28
CA VAL A 83 7.24 6.43 2.62
C VAL A 83 8.12 7.22 1.65
N ALA A 84 7.54 8.21 0.99
CA ALA A 84 8.27 9.19 0.21
C ALA A 84 8.26 10.55 0.90
N GLY A 85 9.40 11.23 0.86
CA GLY A 85 9.64 12.51 1.55
C GLY A 85 11.12 12.90 1.46
N SER A 86 11.55 13.80 2.34
CA SER A 86 12.95 14.21 2.49
C SER A 86 13.74 13.17 3.28
N SER A 87 14.24 12.13 2.61
CA SER A 87 15.02 11.02 3.20
C SER A 87 14.38 10.45 4.49
N PRO A 88 13.15 9.90 4.38
CA PRO A 88 12.36 9.54 5.54
C PRO A 88 13.00 8.45 6.41
N THR A 89 12.96 8.69 7.71
CA THR A 89 13.39 7.84 8.83
C THR A 89 12.24 7.66 9.81
N GLY A 90 12.44 6.96 10.94
CA GLY A 90 11.37 6.71 11.92
C GLY A 90 10.69 5.36 11.68
N THR A 91 9.40 5.26 12.00
CA THR A 91 8.68 3.98 11.99
C THR A 91 7.31 4.06 11.33
N VAL A 92 6.84 2.93 10.81
CA VAL A 92 5.46 2.69 10.37
C VAL A 92 4.77 1.73 11.33
N GLN A 93 3.59 2.10 11.82
CA GLN A 93 2.70 1.19 12.53
C GLN A 93 1.73 0.56 11.53
N PHE A 94 1.75 -0.77 11.42
CA PHE A 94 0.71 -1.52 10.71
C PHE A 94 -0.47 -1.80 11.64
N GLN A 95 -1.68 -1.81 11.09
CA GLN A 95 -2.89 -2.16 11.81
C GLN A 95 -3.74 -3.14 11.00
N ILE A 96 -4.46 -4.00 11.72
CA ILE A 96 -5.54 -4.85 11.19
C ILE A 96 -6.86 -4.37 11.81
N ASN A 97 -7.81 -3.95 10.98
CA ASN A 97 -9.12 -3.47 11.42
C ASN A 97 -9.04 -2.40 12.53
N GLY A 98 -8.07 -1.48 12.42
CA GLY A 98 -7.83 -0.40 13.39
C GLY A 98 -7.04 -0.80 14.64
N VAL A 99 -6.61 -2.06 14.78
CA VAL A 99 -5.81 -2.55 15.91
C VAL A 99 -4.36 -2.74 15.49
N ASN A 100 -3.42 -2.29 16.32
CA ASN A 100 -1.98 -2.42 16.04
C ASN A 100 -1.57 -3.89 15.81
N LEU A 101 -0.96 -4.13 14.66
CA LEU A 101 -0.41 -5.41 14.27
C LEU A 101 1.07 -5.46 14.63
N GLY A 102 1.36 -5.84 15.87
CA GLY A 102 2.72 -5.83 16.42
C GLY A 102 3.25 -4.43 16.74
N ALA A 103 4.57 -4.35 16.98
CA ALA A 103 5.27 -3.10 17.27
C ALA A 103 5.52 -2.26 15.99
N PRO A 104 5.75 -0.94 16.12
CA PRO A 104 6.14 -0.11 14.97
C PRO A 104 7.40 -0.63 14.28
N VAL A 105 7.38 -0.66 12.95
CA VAL A 105 8.45 -1.20 12.10
C VAL A 105 9.34 -0.05 11.62
N PRO A 106 10.67 -0.11 11.80
CA PRO A 106 11.56 0.95 11.36
C PRO A 106 11.65 1.04 9.83
N LEU A 107 11.81 2.27 9.33
CA LEU A 107 12.11 2.50 7.93
C LEU A 107 13.57 2.18 7.62
N VAL A 108 13.80 1.47 6.52
CA VAL A 108 15.10 1.30 5.88
C VAL A 108 14.96 1.80 4.45
N ASN A 109 15.68 2.88 4.12
CA ASN A 109 15.57 3.55 2.81
C ASN A 109 14.12 3.92 2.43
N GLY A 110 13.33 4.39 3.39
CA GLY A 110 11.93 4.76 3.19
C GLY A 110 10.95 3.59 3.12
N VAL A 111 11.38 2.35 3.41
CA VAL A 111 10.51 1.17 3.36
C VAL A 111 10.44 0.49 4.74
N ALA A 112 9.23 0.12 5.16
CA ALA A 112 8.97 -0.77 6.29
C ALA A 112 8.27 -2.03 5.81
N THR A 113 8.72 -3.20 6.29
CA THR A 113 8.17 -4.50 5.90
C THR A 113 7.79 -5.33 7.12
N LEU A 114 6.59 -5.91 7.12
CA LEU A 114 6.08 -6.78 8.18
C LEU A 114 5.53 -8.07 7.58
N THR A 115 6.07 -9.22 7.99
CA THR A 115 5.47 -10.53 7.68
C THR A 115 4.60 -10.99 8.83
N THR A 116 3.38 -11.44 8.53
CA THR A 116 2.37 -11.82 9.53
C THR A 116 1.53 -12.99 9.07
N SER A 117 1.11 -13.83 10.01
CA SER A 117 0.13 -14.92 9.85
C SER A 117 -1.10 -14.72 10.75
N GLN A 118 -1.33 -13.49 11.26
CA GLN A 118 -2.40 -13.22 12.22
C GLN A 118 -3.78 -13.03 11.57
N LEU A 119 -3.88 -13.06 10.24
CA LEU A 119 -5.14 -12.98 9.51
C LEU A 119 -5.79 -14.36 9.48
N THR A 120 -6.60 -14.66 10.49
CA THR A 120 -7.26 -15.98 10.66
C THR A 120 -8.78 -15.93 10.55
N ALA A 121 -9.40 -14.77 10.77
CA ALA A 121 -10.84 -14.60 10.64
C ALA A 121 -11.23 -14.45 9.17
N LEU A 122 -12.20 -15.24 8.72
CA LEU A 122 -12.74 -15.15 7.36
C LEU A 122 -13.35 -13.78 7.07
N GLY A 123 -13.29 -13.38 5.80
CA GLY A 123 -13.80 -12.10 5.30
C GLY A 123 -12.69 -11.08 5.05
N ASN A 124 -13.09 -9.80 4.93
CA ASN A 124 -12.17 -8.73 4.59
C ASN A 124 -11.49 -8.15 5.84
N ALA A 125 -10.17 -8.10 5.83
CA ALA A 125 -9.35 -7.38 6.80
C ALA A 125 -8.85 -6.06 6.19
N ALA A 126 -9.14 -4.94 6.85
CA ALA A 126 -8.56 -3.65 6.50
C ALA A 126 -7.14 -3.57 7.07
N ILE A 127 -6.15 -3.48 6.18
CA ILE A 127 -4.75 -3.29 6.55
C ILE A 127 -4.41 -1.82 6.36
N THR A 128 -4.04 -1.17 7.45
CA THR A 128 -3.69 0.26 7.47
C THR A 128 -2.23 0.42 7.84
N ALA A 129 -1.53 1.33 7.17
CA ALA A 129 -0.18 1.76 7.54
C ALA A 129 -0.23 3.22 8.02
N ILE A 130 0.52 3.53 9.08
CA ILE A 130 0.62 4.88 9.65
C ILE A 130 2.08 5.21 9.86
N TYR A 131 2.57 6.26 9.20
CA TYR A 131 3.93 6.75 9.36
C TYR A 131 3.99 7.80 10.48
N SER A 132 4.90 7.60 11.44
CA SER A 132 5.04 8.44 12.63
C SER A 132 5.65 9.82 12.38
N GLY A 133 6.25 10.06 11.21
CA GLY A 133 7.02 11.27 10.94
C GLY A 133 8.45 11.19 11.48
N ASP A 134 9.23 12.22 11.18
CA ASP A 134 10.59 12.44 11.70
C ASP A 134 10.92 13.96 11.72
N PRO A 135 12.12 14.39 12.14
CA PRO A 135 12.47 15.82 12.19
C PRO A 135 12.41 16.57 10.86
N SER A 136 12.46 15.87 9.73
CA SER A 136 12.41 16.42 8.37
C SER A 136 11.08 16.18 7.68
N ASN A 137 10.28 15.20 8.13
CA ASN A 137 9.08 14.72 7.47
C ASN A 137 7.89 14.70 8.43
N ALA A 138 6.76 15.29 8.02
CA ALA A 138 5.52 15.18 8.77
C ALA A 138 5.06 13.72 8.85
N ALA A 139 4.37 13.38 9.95
CA ALA A 139 3.60 12.15 10.04
C ALA A 139 2.58 12.04 8.90
N SER A 140 2.20 10.83 8.51
CA SER A 140 1.20 10.65 7.45
C SER A 140 -0.13 11.28 7.87
N GLY A 141 -0.60 12.28 7.12
CA GLY A 141 -1.83 13.01 7.44
C GLY A 141 -3.11 12.19 7.24
N THR A 142 -3.14 11.33 6.21
CA THR A 142 -4.22 10.35 6.00
C THR A 142 -3.61 8.94 5.99
N PRO A 143 -4.11 8.00 6.82
CA PRO A 143 -3.68 6.62 6.77
C PRO A 143 -4.03 6.01 5.41
N THR A 144 -3.09 5.29 4.79
CA THR A 144 -3.40 4.49 3.60
C THR A 144 -3.78 3.08 3.99
N SER A 145 -4.81 2.55 3.32
CA SER A 145 -5.36 1.22 3.62
C SER A 145 -5.55 0.39 2.36
N ILE A 146 -5.34 -0.91 2.49
CA ILE A 146 -5.69 -1.93 1.52
C ILE A 146 -6.60 -2.97 2.18
N THR A 147 -7.30 -3.76 1.37
CA THR A 147 -8.08 -4.89 1.86
C THR A 147 -7.33 -6.19 1.56
N VAL A 148 -7.23 -7.05 2.57
CA VAL A 148 -6.83 -8.45 2.39
C VAL A 148 -8.03 -9.33 2.72
N ALA A 149 -8.48 -10.14 1.76
CA ALA A 149 -9.55 -11.10 1.95
C ALA A 149 -9.00 -12.41 2.51
N VAL A 150 -9.55 -12.88 3.62
CA VAL A 150 -9.27 -14.20 4.18
C VAL A 150 -10.40 -15.13 3.76
N LYS A 151 -10.08 -16.13 2.96
CA LYS A 151 -11.06 -17.08 2.39
C LYS A 151 -10.67 -18.50 2.73
N ASN A 152 -11.65 -19.36 2.95
CA ASN A 152 -11.38 -20.78 3.09
C ASN A 152 -11.20 -21.36 1.69
N MET A 153 -9.96 -21.52 1.22
CA MET A 153 -9.68 -21.97 -0.15
C MET A 153 -9.41 -23.47 -0.12
N HIS A 154 -10.33 -24.27 -0.67
CA HIS A 154 -10.09 -25.67 -0.96
C HIS A 154 -9.50 -25.81 -2.37
N ASP A 155 -8.72 -26.86 -2.63
CA ASP A 155 -8.30 -27.18 -3.98
C ASP A 155 -9.55 -27.38 -4.86
N GLY A 156 -9.62 -26.66 -5.98
CA GLY A 156 -10.76 -26.60 -6.88
C GLY A 156 -11.81 -25.52 -6.58
N ASP A 157 -11.73 -24.84 -5.43
CA ASP A 157 -12.60 -23.70 -5.09
C ASP A 157 -12.03 -22.41 -5.69
N LEU A 158 -12.55 -22.03 -6.85
CA LEU A 158 -12.06 -20.90 -7.64
C LEU A 158 -12.71 -19.58 -7.22
N ASN A 159 -13.83 -19.63 -6.50
CA ASN A 159 -14.58 -18.45 -6.09
C ASN A 159 -14.31 -18.06 -4.62
N GLY A 160 -13.81 -19.02 -3.83
CA GLY A 160 -13.37 -18.91 -2.44
C GLY A 160 -14.53 -18.86 -1.44
N ASP A 161 -15.66 -19.50 -1.73
CA ASP A 161 -16.80 -19.63 -0.82
C ASP A 161 -16.66 -20.83 0.14
N GLY A 162 -15.60 -21.61 -0.01
CA GLY A 162 -15.27 -22.75 0.83
C GLY A 162 -15.87 -24.06 0.37
N VAL A 163 -16.56 -24.11 -0.77
CA VAL A 163 -17.04 -25.35 -1.39
C VAL A 163 -16.51 -25.46 -2.82
N VAL A 164 -16.52 -26.69 -3.36
CA VAL A 164 -16.23 -26.92 -4.78
C VAL A 164 -17.53 -27.34 -5.44
N ASP A 165 -18.13 -26.46 -6.24
CA ASP A 165 -19.42 -26.68 -6.87
C ASP A 165 -19.49 -26.17 -8.33
N LEU A 166 -20.70 -26.11 -8.90
CA LEU A 166 -20.90 -25.68 -10.28
C LEU A 166 -20.53 -24.20 -10.53
N ALA A 167 -20.49 -23.36 -9.50
CA ALA A 167 -20.00 -22.00 -9.60
C ALA A 167 -18.50 -21.98 -9.92
N ASP A 168 -17.72 -22.89 -9.34
CA ASP A 168 -16.30 -23.06 -9.66
C ASP A 168 -16.10 -23.60 -11.07
N VAL A 169 -16.90 -24.59 -11.47
CA VAL A 169 -16.90 -25.11 -12.85
C VAL A 169 -17.19 -23.99 -13.85
N LEU A 170 -18.14 -23.10 -13.56
CA LEU A 170 -18.44 -21.95 -14.40
C LEU A 170 -17.26 -20.97 -14.47
N LEU A 171 -16.57 -20.75 -13.36
CA LEU A 171 -15.42 -19.85 -13.30
C LEU A 171 -14.21 -20.42 -14.06
N ALA A 172 -13.93 -21.72 -13.89
CA ALA A 172 -12.92 -22.47 -14.63
C ALA A 172 -13.16 -22.37 -16.15
N ASN A 173 -14.41 -22.58 -16.58
CA ASN A 173 -14.79 -22.44 -17.99
C ASN A 173 -14.50 -21.03 -18.54
N LYS A 174 -14.82 -19.98 -17.78
CA LYS A 174 -14.52 -18.60 -18.20
C LYS A 174 -13.03 -18.32 -18.31
N ILE A 175 -12.23 -18.86 -17.38
CA ILE A 175 -10.78 -18.72 -17.39
C ILE A 175 -10.18 -19.44 -18.61
N ILE A 176 -10.53 -20.71 -18.83
CA ILE A 176 -9.97 -21.53 -19.93
C ILE A 176 -10.42 -21.02 -21.30
N SER A 177 -11.65 -20.52 -21.42
CA SER A 177 -12.14 -19.91 -22.66
C SER A 177 -11.62 -18.48 -22.92
N GLY A 178 -10.80 -17.93 -22.02
CA GLY A 178 -10.24 -16.58 -22.14
C GLY A 178 -11.26 -15.46 -21.90
N GLN A 179 -12.44 -15.77 -21.36
CA GLN A 179 -13.45 -14.80 -20.96
C GLN A 179 -13.13 -14.11 -19.63
N MET A 180 -12.19 -14.66 -18.86
CA MET A 180 -11.73 -14.13 -17.57
C MET A 180 -10.22 -14.31 -17.43
N THR A 181 -9.53 -13.26 -16.99
CA THR A 181 -8.12 -13.37 -16.56
C THR A 181 -8.10 -13.92 -15.13
N PRO A 182 -7.39 -15.03 -14.87
CA PRO A 182 -7.34 -15.62 -13.54
C PRO A 182 -6.48 -14.79 -12.58
N THR A 183 -6.84 -14.81 -11.31
CA THR A 183 -6.00 -14.33 -10.21
C THR A 183 -4.92 -15.35 -9.85
N ALA A 184 -3.88 -14.92 -9.13
CA ALA A 184 -2.83 -15.83 -8.67
C ALA A 184 -3.40 -16.98 -7.82
N ASP A 185 -4.36 -16.69 -6.95
CA ASP A 185 -4.98 -17.70 -6.10
C ASP A 185 -5.85 -18.67 -6.90
N GLN A 186 -6.55 -18.19 -7.93
CA GLN A 186 -7.29 -19.07 -8.85
C GLN A 186 -6.35 -20.01 -9.62
N LEU A 187 -5.16 -19.56 -10.00
CA LEU A 187 -4.16 -20.42 -10.61
C LEU A 187 -3.60 -21.42 -9.59
N GLN A 188 -3.39 -21.00 -8.34
CA GLN A 188 -2.82 -21.83 -7.29
C GLN A 188 -3.78 -22.94 -6.84
N HIS A 189 -5.05 -22.61 -6.63
CA HIS A 189 -6.06 -23.57 -6.14
C HIS A 189 -6.82 -24.25 -7.27
N GLY A 190 -6.80 -23.68 -8.48
CA GLY A 190 -7.43 -24.28 -9.65
C GLY A 190 -6.65 -25.41 -10.28
N ASP A 191 -5.31 -25.44 -10.14
CA ASP A 191 -4.45 -26.49 -10.69
C ASP A 191 -4.58 -27.76 -9.83
N VAL A 192 -5.58 -28.58 -10.15
CA VAL A 192 -5.95 -29.80 -9.41
C VAL A 192 -5.67 -31.07 -10.20
N ALA A 193 -5.15 -30.95 -11.42
CA ALA A 193 -4.82 -32.04 -12.31
C ALA A 193 -3.30 -32.13 -12.59
N PRO A 194 -2.79 -33.33 -12.89
CA PRO A 194 -3.48 -34.62 -12.87
C PRO A 194 -3.82 -35.11 -11.45
N LEU A 195 -4.74 -36.07 -11.36
CA LEU A 195 -4.95 -36.84 -10.13
C LEU A 195 -3.96 -38.01 -10.07
N VAL A 196 -3.20 -38.11 -8.98
CA VAL A 196 -2.32 -39.24 -8.67
C VAL A 196 -2.87 -39.94 -7.43
N ASN A 197 -3.32 -41.19 -7.59
CA ASN A 197 -3.98 -41.97 -6.53
C ASN A 197 -5.20 -41.25 -5.92
N GLY A 198 -5.93 -40.46 -6.71
CA GLY A 198 -7.12 -39.73 -6.27
C GLY A 198 -6.84 -38.38 -5.60
N VAL A 199 -5.57 -38.00 -5.44
CA VAL A 199 -5.16 -36.71 -4.87
C VAL A 199 -4.68 -35.79 -5.99
N PRO A 200 -5.04 -34.49 -5.99
CA PRO A 200 -4.44 -33.50 -6.86
C PRO A 200 -2.92 -33.53 -6.82
N ALA A 201 -2.30 -33.55 -8.00
CA ALA A 201 -0.86 -33.38 -8.18
C ALA A 201 -0.63 -32.19 -9.12
N PRO A 202 -0.73 -30.95 -8.60
CA PRO A 202 -0.64 -29.73 -9.40
C PRO A 202 0.62 -29.71 -10.27
N ASN A 203 0.48 -29.32 -11.53
CA ASN A 203 1.58 -29.37 -12.52
C ASN A 203 2.13 -27.99 -12.91
N GLY A 204 1.55 -26.92 -12.36
CA GLY A 204 1.82 -25.51 -12.62
C GLY A 204 1.04 -24.93 -13.79
N VAL A 205 0.13 -25.67 -14.41
CA VAL A 205 -0.67 -25.24 -15.57
C VAL A 205 -2.15 -25.45 -15.28
N PHE A 206 -2.93 -24.37 -15.40
CA PHE A 206 -4.39 -24.44 -15.33
C PHE A 206 -4.98 -24.67 -16.73
N ASP A 207 -5.49 -25.86 -17.01
CA ASP A 207 -5.99 -26.31 -18.30
C ASP A 207 -7.30 -27.12 -18.23
N LEU A 208 -7.70 -27.75 -19.34
CA LEU A 208 -8.93 -28.55 -19.42
C LEU A 208 -8.92 -29.78 -18.48
N GLY A 209 -7.75 -30.31 -18.15
CA GLY A 209 -7.60 -31.39 -17.18
C GLY A 209 -8.08 -30.96 -15.80
N ASP A 210 -7.74 -29.73 -15.38
CA ASP A 210 -8.19 -29.16 -14.12
C ASP A 210 -9.69 -28.96 -14.09
N LEU A 211 -10.25 -28.38 -15.14
CA LEU A 211 -11.70 -28.21 -15.28
C LEU A 211 -12.45 -29.52 -15.12
N VAL A 212 -11.97 -30.61 -15.74
CA VAL A 212 -12.59 -31.93 -15.62
C VAL A 212 -12.51 -32.45 -14.19
N VAL A 213 -11.40 -32.22 -13.48
CA VAL A 213 -11.26 -32.64 -12.08
C VAL A 213 -12.19 -31.82 -11.17
N ILE A 214 -12.29 -30.50 -11.37
CA ILE A 214 -13.22 -29.62 -10.64
C ILE A 214 -14.67 -30.05 -10.90
N GLU A 215 -15.04 -30.33 -12.15
CA GLU A 215 -16.38 -30.83 -12.52
C GLU A 215 -16.71 -32.14 -11.81
N ARG A 216 -15.77 -33.10 -11.81
CA ARG A 216 -15.94 -34.37 -11.10
C ARG A 216 -16.07 -34.15 -9.59
N LYS A 217 -15.32 -33.21 -9.00
CA LYS A 217 -15.40 -32.89 -7.58
C LYS A 217 -16.77 -32.28 -7.24
N ALA A 218 -17.26 -31.34 -8.05
CA ALA A 218 -18.57 -30.71 -7.90
C ALA A 218 -19.73 -31.71 -8.04
N LEU A 219 -19.58 -32.75 -8.87
CA LEU A 219 -20.55 -33.84 -9.03
C LEU A 219 -20.44 -34.94 -7.97
N GLY A 220 -19.39 -34.92 -7.14
CA GLY A 220 -19.14 -35.94 -6.12
C GLY A 220 -18.45 -37.22 -6.62
N ASP A 221 -17.90 -37.21 -7.83
CA ASP A 221 -17.22 -38.35 -8.46
C ASP A 221 -15.78 -38.55 -7.97
N VAL A 222 -15.18 -37.52 -7.35
CA VAL A 222 -13.85 -37.56 -6.74
C VAL A 222 -13.87 -36.84 -5.39
N ASN A 223 -13.00 -37.27 -4.47
CA ASN A 223 -12.84 -36.65 -3.17
C ASN A 223 -11.37 -36.41 -2.87
N PHE A 224 -11.03 -35.12 -2.74
CA PHE A 224 -9.79 -34.57 -2.23
C PHE A 224 -10.10 -33.30 -1.43
#